data_AF-R2SBV8-F1
#
_entry.id   AF-R2SBV8-F1
#
_cell.length_a   1.000
_cell.length_b   1.000
_cell.length_c   1.000
_cell.angle_alpha   90.00
_cell.angle_beta   90.00
_cell.angle_gamma   90.00
#
_symmetry.space_group_name_H-M   'P 1'
#
loop_
_entity.id
_entity.type
_entity.pdbx_description
1 polymer ?
#
loop_
_entity_poly.entity_id
_entity_poly.type
_entity_poly.pdbx_seq_one_letter_code
_entity_poly.pdbx_strand_id
1 'polypeptide(L)'
;MKKVGLLLVGLLAIGLYATNQVVAEKDEHNQAAEFVAAEESDGEASAELQEGKQQRSVTQAADVRTIDFRKFHIEVTDGAADSVSVPISNSKFTVGYVHDNREITIHEGLTNEKGQILNLPPKDIPFGATALRIRFTLGNDSRGYVQNYDKKPYRFVFTLGFNAASTTNIINFTNTKTRFGNTDEESWFYNFQASRINHYFDEAVQEYSHAVALANELLPDTEPFEVAPININFQKGQYVDKGNGFNRNGHDGSKIADIVMGDRSSKTFSTQYLMHNVMHEWTHWNLYRYANAPGGSYVSHYSYNVNPKISFKEGWPLMIGDLFALNYDMTKEDIRVQTDKYNGVNRLFGKSTNYTVKQVLYDLVDTGSNDEEFSLSQRYLDGEMSDLDIRRLNLGMLHTVMAESKTITLQELLTAIEKKYVLTKSDKEKFAKLLEINGLSREGAFTLDNDGNPLTSPLQAVEPLANVEEDWDEME
;
A
#
# COMPACT_ATOMS: atom_id res chain seq x y z
N MET A 1 -60.35 -2.77 29.56
CA MET A 1 -59.89 -1.47 29.01
C MET A 1 -58.63 -1.10 29.81
N LYS A 2 -57.43 -0.94 29.26
CA LYS A 2 -56.98 -0.36 28.00
C LYS A 2 -55.89 -1.23 27.34
N LYS A 3 -55.97 -1.30 26.02
CA LYS A 3 -54.95 -1.84 25.11
C LYS A 3 -53.87 -0.77 24.94
N VAL A 4 -52.59 -1.17 24.94
CA VAL A 4 -51.52 -0.37 24.35
C VAL A 4 -50.99 -1.18 23.19
N GLY A 5 -51.21 -0.68 21.98
CA GLY A 5 -50.79 -1.31 20.73
C GLY A 5 -49.31 -1.06 20.50
N LEU A 6 -48.57 -2.13 20.20
CA LEU A 6 -47.28 -2.04 19.54
C LEU A 6 -47.53 -1.93 18.04
N LEU A 7 -47.16 -0.81 17.45
CA LEU A 7 -47.22 -0.56 16.02
C LEU A 7 -45.97 -1.19 15.40
N LEU A 8 -46.12 -2.39 14.84
CA LEU A 8 -45.12 -3.03 13.99
C LEU A 8 -45.09 -2.30 12.63
N VAL A 9 -44.13 -1.41 12.45
CA VAL A 9 -43.77 -0.90 11.13
C VAL A 9 -42.97 -2.00 10.42
N GLY A 10 -43.63 -2.69 9.50
CA GLY A 10 -43.01 -3.68 8.63
C GLY A 10 -42.10 -3.00 7.60
N LEU A 11 -40.79 -3.16 7.76
CA LEU A 11 -39.82 -3.05 6.68
C LEU A 11 -39.66 -4.45 6.07
N LEU A 12 -40.37 -4.70 4.98
CA LEU A 12 -40.13 -5.84 4.08
C LEU A 12 -38.80 -5.62 3.37
N ALA A 13 -37.70 -6.03 4.00
CA ALA A 13 -36.43 -6.26 3.32
C ALA A 13 -36.53 -7.60 2.59
N ILE A 14 -36.97 -7.59 1.33
CA ILE A 14 -36.88 -8.75 0.43
C ILE A 14 -35.49 -8.72 -0.20
N GLY A 15 -34.64 -9.66 0.23
CA GLY A 15 -33.19 -9.61 0.09
C GLY A 15 -32.64 -9.81 -1.32
N LEU A 16 -31.61 -9.02 -1.63
CA LEU A 16 -30.59 -9.34 -2.62
C LEU A 16 -29.73 -10.48 -2.07
N TYR A 17 -29.45 -11.52 -2.86
CA TYR A 17 -28.45 -12.53 -2.51
C TYR A 17 -27.09 -12.13 -3.11
N ALA A 18 -26.02 -12.34 -2.34
CA ALA A 18 -24.65 -12.01 -2.72
C ALA A 18 -23.78 -13.27 -2.76
N THR A 19 -23.00 -13.44 -3.83
CA THR A 19 -21.98 -14.50 -3.96
C THR A 19 -20.64 -13.89 -4.40
N ASN A 20 -19.54 -14.41 -3.84
CA ASN A 20 -18.18 -13.92 -4.08
C ASN A 20 -17.37 -14.98 -4.79
N GLN A 21 -16.66 -14.61 -5.86
CA GLN A 21 -15.73 -15.49 -6.57
C GLN A 21 -14.41 -14.75 -6.87
N VAL A 22 -13.31 -15.49 -6.91
CA VAL A 22 -12.03 -15.02 -7.46
C VAL A 22 -11.85 -15.69 -8.81
N VAL A 23 -11.70 -14.89 -9.87
CA VAL A 23 -11.50 -15.41 -11.22
C VAL A 23 -10.08 -15.03 -11.65
N ALA A 24 -9.17 -16.00 -11.60
CA ALA A 24 -7.90 -15.94 -12.31
C ALA A 24 -8.14 -16.52 -13.71
N GLU A 25 -8.62 -15.70 -14.66
CA GLU A 25 -8.77 -16.16 -16.05
C GLU A 25 -7.38 -16.31 -16.68
N LYS A 26 -7.06 -17.53 -17.13
CA LYS A 26 -6.13 -17.75 -18.24
C LYS A 26 -6.86 -17.25 -19.49
N ASP A 27 -6.32 -16.21 -20.13
CA ASP A 27 -6.74 -15.85 -21.48
C ASP A 27 -6.43 -17.03 -22.40
N GLU A 28 -7.44 -17.83 -22.72
CA GLU A 28 -7.42 -18.65 -23.92
C GLU A 28 -8.32 -17.99 -24.95
N HIS A 29 -7.69 -17.23 -25.84
CA HIS A 29 -8.20 -17.12 -27.19
C HIS A 29 -8.28 -18.54 -27.78
N ASN A 30 -9.48 -19.04 -28.06
CA ASN A 30 -9.82 -19.61 -29.37
C ASN A 30 -11.28 -20.04 -29.51
N GLN A 31 -11.86 -19.56 -30.61
CA GLN A 31 -12.68 -20.23 -31.62
C GLN A 31 -13.76 -21.25 -31.19
N ALA A 32 -14.92 -21.06 -31.83
CA ALA A 32 -16.10 -21.89 -31.79
C ALA A 32 -15.81 -23.39 -31.98
N ALA A 33 -16.37 -24.21 -31.08
CA ALA A 33 -16.69 -25.60 -31.35
C ALA A 33 -17.98 -25.99 -30.60
N GLU A 34 -18.91 -26.58 -31.33
CA GLU A 34 -20.19 -27.10 -30.85
C GLU A 34 -20.02 -28.31 -29.92
N PHE A 35 -20.92 -28.39 -28.92
CA PHE A 35 -21.54 -29.55 -28.25
C PHE A 35 -20.73 -30.85 -27.99
N VAL A 36 -20.83 -31.40 -26.77
CA VAL A 36 -21.74 -32.51 -26.38
C VAL A 36 -21.87 -32.56 -24.85
N ALA A 37 -23.09 -32.81 -24.36
CA ALA A 37 -23.45 -32.98 -22.96
C ALA A 37 -22.98 -34.33 -22.37
N ALA A 38 -22.58 -34.33 -21.10
CA ALA A 38 -22.64 -35.49 -20.22
C ALA A 38 -22.95 -35.00 -18.80
N GLU A 39 -24.02 -35.55 -18.23
CA GLU A 39 -24.51 -35.34 -16.86
C GLU A 39 -23.60 -36.00 -15.82
N GLU A 40 -23.51 -35.37 -14.65
CA GLU A 40 -23.45 -35.94 -13.27
C GLU A 40 -23.54 -34.71 -12.34
N SER A 41 -24.69 -34.36 -11.73
CA SER A 41 -25.18 -34.81 -10.41
C SER A 41 -24.07 -34.79 -9.36
N ASP A 42 -24.13 -34.14 -8.18
CA ASP A 42 -25.24 -33.82 -7.29
C ASP A 42 -24.74 -32.92 -6.14
N GLY A 43 -25.62 -32.07 -5.60
CA GLY A 43 -25.36 -31.30 -4.38
C GLY A 43 -26.43 -30.28 -4.02
N GLU A 44 -27.68 -30.48 -4.45
CA GLU A 44 -28.82 -29.68 -4.02
C GLU A 44 -29.47 -30.29 -2.78
N ALA A 45 -29.73 -29.47 -1.76
CA ALA A 45 -30.69 -29.76 -0.72
C ALA A 45 -31.97 -28.98 -1.00
N SER A 46 -33.03 -29.69 -1.40
CA SER A 46 -34.40 -29.17 -1.56
C SER A 46 -35.25 -29.57 -0.35
N ALA A 47 -36.21 -28.71 0.01
CA ALA A 47 -37.38 -29.08 0.81
C ALA A 47 -38.64 -28.66 0.05
N GLU A 48 -39.53 -29.62 -0.21
CA GLU A 48 -40.85 -29.42 -0.82
C GLU A 48 -41.84 -28.77 0.14
N LEU A 49 -42.79 -27.99 -0.40
CA LEU A 49 -44.22 -28.09 -0.02
C LEU A 49 -45.16 -27.29 -0.95
N GLN A 50 -46.06 -28.07 -1.56
CA GLN A 50 -47.48 -27.84 -1.89
C GLN A 50 -47.97 -26.88 -2.99
N GLU A 51 -48.77 -27.50 -3.87
CA GLU A 51 -49.66 -26.93 -4.88
C GLU A 51 -50.68 -25.94 -4.29
N GLY A 52 -50.82 -24.80 -4.96
CA GLY A 52 -51.93 -23.87 -4.77
C GLY A 52 -52.11 -23.02 -6.03
N LYS A 53 -53.01 -23.46 -6.92
CA LYS A 53 -53.46 -22.70 -8.09
C LYS A 53 -54.09 -21.38 -7.67
N GLN A 54 -53.48 -20.26 -8.04
CA GLN A 54 -54.19 -19.01 -8.27
C GLN A 54 -53.70 -18.38 -9.58
N GLN A 55 -54.62 -18.24 -10.53
CA GLN A 55 -54.44 -17.46 -11.75
C GLN A 55 -54.01 -16.04 -11.39
N ARG A 56 -52.82 -15.64 -11.82
CA ARG A 56 -52.39 -14.23 -11.81
C ARG A 56 -52.48 -13.66 -13.22
N SER A 57 -53.14 -12.51 -13.28
CA SER A 57 -53.12 -11.53 -14.36
C SER A 57 -51.81 -11.52 -15.13
N VAL A 58 -51.89 -11.67 -16.46
CA VAL A 58 -50.76 -11.47 -17.38
C VAL A 58 -50.49 -9.96 -17.45
N THR A 59 -49.73 -9.47 -16.49
CA THR A 59 -49.05 -8.19 -16.61
C THR A 59 -48.01 -8.37 -17.71
N GLN A 60 -48.06 -7.52 -18.75
CA GLN A 60 -47.03 -7.47 -19.79
C GLN A 60 -45.67 -7.39 -19.09
N ALA A 61 -44.83 -8.41 -19.25
CA ALA A 61 -43.50 -8.42 -18.64
C ALA A 61 -42.75 -7.20 -19.20
N ALA A 62 -42.20 -6.36 -18.32
CA ALA A 62 -41.39 -5.24 -18.77
C ALA A 62 -40.21 -5.79 -19.58
N ASP A 63 -39.94 -5.23 -20.75
CA ASP A 63 -38.81 -5.66 -21.60
C ASP A 63 -37.46 -5.30 -20.97
N VAL A 64 -37.45 -4.26 -20.13
CA VAL A 64 -36.27 -3.74 -19.46
C VAL A 64 -36.50 -3.56 -17.97
N ARG A 65 -35.39 -3.52 -17.23
CA ARG A 65 -35.32 -3.07 -15.85
C ARG A 65 -34.26 -2.00 -15.69
N THR A 66 -34.53 -1.02 -14.83
CA THR A 66 -33.59 0.05 -14.50
C THR A 66 -32.74 -0.36 -13.31
N ILE A 67 -31.43 -0.12 -13.39
CA ILE A 67 -30.50 -0.15 -12.26
C ILE A 67 -30.28 1.28 -11.80
N ASP A 68 -30.63 1.57 -10.54
CA ASP A 68 -30.35 2.83 -9.86
C ASP A 68 -29.21 2.61 -8.85
N PHE A 69 -28.00 3.02 -9.19
CA PHE A 69 -26.81 2.72 -8.40
C PHE A 69 -26.40 3.92 -7.54
N ARG A 70 -26.74 3.87 -6.25
CA ARG A 70 -26.50 4.98 -5.31
C ARG A 70 -25.19 4.80 -4.57
N LYS A 71 -24.97 3.61 -4.00
CA LYS A 71 -23.78 3.30 -3.23
C LYS A 71 -23.49 1.81 -3.27
N PHE A 72 -22.22 1.47 -3.42
CA PHE A 72 -21.71 0.13 -3.15
C PHE A 72 -20.41 0.26 -2.37
N HIS A 73 -20.34 -0.43 -1.22
CA HIS A 73 -19.18 -0.47 -0.35
C HIS A 73 -18.96 -1.89 0.15
N ILE A 74 -17.74 -2.40 0.00
CA ILE A 74 -17.35 -3.67 0.61
C ILE A 74 -15.99 -3.54 1.27
N GLU A 75 -15.80 -4.30 2.34
CA GLU A 75 -14.49 -4.51 2.95
C GLU A 75 -14.19 -6.00 3.01
N VAL A 76 -12.92 -6.33 2.76
CA VAL A 76 -12.42 -7.69 2.67
C VAL A 76 -11.87 -8.13 4.02
N THR A 77 -12.19 -9.36 4.42
CA THR A 77 -11.66 -10.03 5.63
C THR A 77 -11.39 -11.50 5.33
N ASP A 78 -10.52 -12.13 6.11
CA ASP A 78 -10.38 -13.58 6.14
C ASP A 78 -11.41 -14.26 7.06
N GLY A 79 -12.08 -13.47 7.92
CA GLY A 79 -13.09 -13.96 8.85
C GLY A 79 -12.58 -14.39 10.21
N ALA A 80 -11.28 -14.25 10.51
CA ALA A 80 -10.76 -14.46 11.86
C ALA A 80 -11.32 -13.43 12.84
N ALA A 81 -11.38 -13.78 14.14
CA ALA A 81 -12.05 -12.95 15.15
C ALA A 81 -11.33 -11.61 15.41
N ASP A 82 -10.02 -11.60 15.24
CA ASP A 82 -9.12 -10.46 15.42
C ASP A 82 -8.76 -9.73 14.11
N SER A 83 -9.26 -10.22 12.98
CA SER A 83 -9.04 -9.59 11.68
C SER A 83 -9.83 -8.30 11.52
N VAL A 84 -9.13 -7.25 11.11
CA VAL A 84 -9.72 -5.95 10.75
C VAL A 84 -9.94 -5.91 9.25
N SER A 85 -11.20 -5.82 8.82
CA SER A 85 -11.54 -5.73 7.40
C SER A 85 -10.93 -4.49 6.74
N VAL A 86 -10.56 -4.58 5.47
CA VAL A 86 -9.99 -3.46 4.70
C VAL A 86 -10.81 -3.13 3.45
N PRO A 87 -10.96 -1.84 3.10
CA PRO A 87 -11.62 -1.44 1.87
C PRO A 87 -10.77 -1.75 0.62
N ILE A 88 -11.42 -1.84 -0.54
CA ILE A 88 -10.74 -1.92 -1.84
C ILE A 88 -10.56 -0.49 -2.39
N SER A 89 -9.70 0.30 -1.73
CA SER A 89 -9.50 1.74 -2.02
C SER A 89 -8.81 1.99 -3.36
N ASN A 90 -9.20 3.08 -4.03
CA ASN A 90 -8.59 3.61 -5.27
C ASN A 90 -8.25 2.53 -6.30
N SER A 91 -9.16 1.59 -6.49
CA SER A 91 -8.97 0.40 -7.31
C SER A 91 -9.91 0.44 -8.50
N LYS A 92 -9.44 -0.06 -9.65
CA LYS A 92 -10.28 -0.17 -10.83
C LYS A 92 -11.47 -1.07 -10.56
N PHE A 93 -12.65 -0.64 -11.01
CA PHE A 93 -13.84 -1.48 -11.01
C PHE A 93 -14.53 -1.50 -12.38
N THR A 94 -15.23 -2.60 -12.64
CA THR A 94 -16.24 -2.67 -13.71
C THR A 94 -17.55 -3.18 -13.13
N VAL A 95 -18.66 -2.58 -13.54
CA VAL A 95 -20.01 -3.04 -13.24
C VAL A 95 -20.61 -3.56 -14.53
N GLY A 96 -21.07 -4.80 -14.53
CA GLY A 96 -21.75 -5.44 -15.66
C GLY A 96 -22.94 -6.27 -15.21
N TYR A 97 -23.71 -6.79 -16.16
CA TYR A 97 -24.79 -7.76 -15.89
C TYR A 97 -24.60 -9.02 -16.72
N VAL A 98 -25.18 -10.12 -16.26
CA VAL A 98 -25.20 -11.39 -17.02
C VAL A 98 -26.54 -11.54 -17.73
N HIS A 99 -26.49 -11.74 -19.04
CA HIS A 99 -27.63 -12.05 -19.90
C HIS A 99 -27.19 -13.01 -21.00
N ASP A 100 -27.96 -14.07 -21.27
CA ASP A 100 -27.65 -15.10 -22.26
C ASP A 100 -26.22 -15.67 -22.15
N ASN A 101 -25.79 -15.96 -20.91
CA ASN A 101 -24.45 -16.42 -20.56
C ASN A 101 -23.30 -15.49 -20.98
N ARG A 102 -23.60 -14.24 -21.35
CA ARG A 102 -22.62 -13.21 -21.65
C ARG A 102 -22.66 -12.14 -20.57
N GLU A 103 -21.49 -11.65 -20.23
CA GLU A 103 -21.36 -10.49 -19.34
C GLU A 103 -21.24 -9.22 -20.17
N ILE A 104 -22.06 -8.23 -19.84
CA ILE A 104 -22.10 -6.94 -20.54
C ILE A 104 -21.75 -5.86 -19.52
N THR A 105 -20.62 -5.18 -19.73
CA THR A 105 -20.18 -4.04 -18.91
C THR A 105 -21.07 -2.83 -19.17
N ILE A 106 -21.49 -2.18 -18.09
CA ILE A 106 -22.31 -0.95 -18.12
C ILE A 106 -21.57 0.26 -17.55
N HIS A 107 -20.62 0.06 -16.63
CA HIS A 107 -19.77 1.11 -16.08
C HIS A 107 -18.37 0.60 -15.77
N GLU A 108 -17.40 1.50 -15.82
CA GLU A 108 -16.04 1.31 -15.32
C GLU A 108 -15.59 2.58 -14.59
N GLY A 109 -14.64 2.45 -13.66
CA GLY A 109 -14.13 3.58 -12.90
C GLY A 109 -13.15 3.17 -11.82
N LEU A 110 -12.92 4.07 -10.87
CA LEU A 110 -12.12 3.85 -9.66
C LEU A 110 -13.01 3.95 -8.42
N THR A 111 -12.82 3.05 -7.47
CA THR A 111 -13.35 3.27 -6.11
C THR A 111 -12.68 4.51 -5.51
N ASN A 112 -13.35 5.18 -4.58
CA ASN A 112 -12.73 6.30 -3.85
C ASN A 112 -11.74 5.83 -2.77
N GLU A 113 -11.20 6.76 -1.97
CA GLU A 113 -10.26 6.48 -0.88
C GLU A 113 -10.84 5.56 0.21
N LYS A 114 -12.17 5.51 0.31
CA LYS A 114 -12.91 4.62 1.23
C LYS A 114 -13.32 3.30 0.59
N GLY A 115 -12.92 3.01 -0.65
CA GLY A 115 -13.32 1.82 -1.38
C GLY A 115 -14.76 1.82 -1.89
N GLN A 116 -15.40 3.00 -1.99
CA GLN A 116 -16.80 3.14 -2.36
C GLN A 116 -16.97 3.45 -3.84
N ILE A 117 -18.06 2.93 -4.41
CA ILE A 117 -18.62 3.36 -5.69
C ILE A 117 -19.88 4.16 -5.39
N LEU A 118 -19.96 5.41 -5.86
CA LEU A 118 -21.05 6.34 -5.52
C LEU A 118 -21.73 6.84 -6.79
N ASN A 119 -23.07 6.90 -6.75
CA ASN A 119 -23.94 7.61 -7.69
C ASN A 119 -23.62 7.37 -9.18
N LEU A 120 -23.60 6.11 -9.62
CA LEU A 120 -23.47 5.85 -11.06
C LEU A 120 -24.77 6.23 -11.78
N PRO A 121 -24.69 6.73 -13.03
CA PRO A 121 -25.87 7.04 -13.82
C PRO A 121 -26.82 5.83 -13.94
N PRO A 122 -28.15 6.02 -13.80
CA PRO A 122 -29.09 4.92 -13.97
C PRO A 122 -28.96 4.26 -15.35
N LYS A 123 -29.13 2.94 -15.40
CA LYS A 123 -28.98 2.17 -16.63
C LYS A 123 -30.14 1.19 -16.80
N ASP A 124 -30.79 1.24 -17.96
CA ASP A 124 -31.76 0.22 -18.38
C ASP A 124 -31.02 -0.99 -18.97
N ILE A 125 -31.41 -2.17 -18.52
CA ILE A 125 -30.88 -3.47 -18.97
C ILE A 125 -32.03 -4.42 -19.30
N PRO A 126 -31.81 -5.50 -20.08
CA PRO A 126 -32.84 -6.50 -20.34
C PRO A 126 -33.43 -7.07 -19.05
N PHE A 127 -34.75 -7.23 -18.99
CA PHE A 127 -35.43 -7.77 -17.80
C PHE A 127 -34.99 -9.20 -17.48
N GLY A 128 -34.60 -9.97 -18.51
CA GLY A 128 -34.05 -11.32 -18.38
C GLY A 128 -32.64 -11.39 -17.80
N ALA A 129 -31.99 -10.25 -17.52
CA ALA A 129 -30.73 -10.25 -16.76
C ALA A 129 -30.98 -10.69 -15.32
N THR A 130 -30.13 -11.59 -14.81
CA THR A 130 -30.35 -12.26 -13.51
C THR A 130 -29.53 -11.65 -12.37
N ALA A 131 -28.36 -11.09 -12.67
CA ALA A 131 -27.47 -10.52 -11.66
C ALA A 131 -26.59 -9.39 -12.21
N LEU A 132 -26.17 -8.52 -11.29
CA LEU A 132 -25.08 -7.57 -11.47
C LEU A 132 -23.78 -8.22 -11.03
N ARG A 133 -22.71 -8.07 -11.83
CA ARG A 133 -21.35 -8.44 -11.49
C ARG A 133 -20.52 -7.18 -11.33
N ILE A 134 -19.90 -7.03 -10.17
CA ILE A 134 -18.99 -5.94 -9.86
C ILE A 134 -17.61 -6.55 -9.73
N ARG A 135 -16.70 -6.16 -10.61
CA ARG A 135 -15.32 -6.63 -10.61
C ARG A 135 -14.44 -5.56 -10.03
N PHE A 136 -13.57 -5.93 -9.10
CA PHE A 136 -12.54 -5.07 -8.56
C PHE A 136 -11.18 -5.60 -9.00
N THR A 137 -10.33 -4.72 -9.52
CA THR A 137 -8.94 -5.02 -9.82
C THR A 137 -8.09 -4.24 -8.82
N LEU A 138 -7.28 -4.93 -8.01
CA LEU A 138 -6.54 -4.31 -6.92
C LEU A 138 -5.45 -3.36 -7.47
N GLY A 139 -5.74 -2.06 -7.45
CA GLY A 139 -4.88 -1.00 -7.98
C GLY A 139 -5.40 -0.33 -9.25
N ASN A 140 -4.56 0.49 -9.86
CA ASN A 140 -4.90 1.32 -11.02
C ASN A 140 -3.65 1.69 -11.84
N ASP A 141 -3.83 2.38 -12.97
CA ASP A 141 -2.73 2.69 -13.89
C ASP A 141 -1.76 3.76 -13.38
N SER A 142 -2.19 4.63 -12.45
CA SER A 142 -1.32 5.70 -11.94
C SER A 142 -0.40 5.23 -10.82
N ARG A 143 -0.87 4.32 -9.98
CA ARG A 143 -0.13 3.77 -8.83
C ARG A 143 0.51 2.42 -9.13
N GLY A 144 -0.11 1.61 -9.99
CA GLY A 144 0.22 0.20 -10.20
C GLY A 144 -0.72 -0.74 -9.45
N TYR A 145 -0.50 -2.03 -9.63
CA TYR A 145 -1.39 -3.11 -9.20
C TYR A 145 -0.76 -4.02 -8.16
N VAL A 146 -1.61 -4.62 -7.32
CA VAL A 146 -1.25 -5.84 -6.61
C VAL A 146 -1.57 -7.03 -7.52
N GLN A 147 -0.56 -7.85 -7.80
CA GLN A 147 -0.64 -8.92 -8.79
C GLN A 147 0.02 -10.20 -8.30
N ASN A 148 -0.32 -11.31 -8.95
CA ASN A 148 0.39 -12.57 -8.76
C ASN A 148 1.75 -12.55 -9.49
N TYR A 149 2.57 -13.59 -9.31
CA TYR A 149 3.89 -13.65 -9.94
C TYR A 149 3.82 -13.91 -11.46
N ASP A 150 2.68 -14.39 -11.98
CA ASP A 150 2.38 -14.45 -13.42
C ASP A 150 1.99 -13.07 -14.02
N LYS A 151 2.21 -11.98 -13.26
CA LYS A 151 1.94 -10.58 -13.65
C LYS A 151 0.46 -10.29 -13.96
N LYS A 152 -0.45 -11.05 -13.35
CA LYS A 152 -1.89 -10.83 -13.43
C LYS A 152 -2.40 -10.13 -12.17
N PRO A 153 -3.01 -8.94 -12.30
CA PRO A 153 -3.63 -8.25 -11.17
C PRO A 153 -4.66 -9.13 -10.46
N TYR A 154 -4.72 -9.01 -9.13
CA TYR A 154 -5.79 -9.64 -8.36
C TYR A 154 -7.14 -9.05 -8.77
N ARG A 155 -8.07 -9.92 -9.19
CA ARG A 155 -9.43 -9.54 -9.57
C ARG A 155 -10.47 -10.25 -8.71
N PHE A 156 -11.27 -9.46 -8.00
CA PHE A 156 -12.39 -9.95 -7.20
C PHE A 156 -13.71 -9.71 -7.90
N VAL A 157 -14.63 -10.66 -7.76
CA VAL A 157 -15.93 -10.63 -8.41
C VAL A 157 -17.01 -10.75 -7.37
N PHE A 158 -17.82 -9.70 -7.25
CA PHE A 158 -18.98 -9.66 -6.38
C PHE A 158 -20.24 -9.72 -7.23
N THR A 159 -21.11 -10.69 -6.97
CA THR A 159 -22.37 -10.87 -7.70
C THR A 159 -23.55 -10.48 -6.83
N LEU A 160 -24.40 -9.58 -7.33
CA LEU A 160 -25.67 -9.19 -6.72
C LEU A 160 -26.83 -9.71 -7.57
N GLY A 161 -27.62 -10.64 -7.04
CA GLY A 161 -28.84 -11.08 -7.73
C GLY A 161 -29.88 -9.96 -7.81
N PHE A 162 -30.57 -9.83 -8.94
CA PHE A 162 -31.65 -8.85 -9.07
C PHE A 162 -32.96 -9.37 -8.46
N ASN A 163 -33.80 -8.46 -7.98
CA ASN A 163 -35.16 -8.80 -7.56
C ASN A 163 -36.00 -9.10 -8.81
N ALA A 164 -36.30 -10.37 -9.08
CA ALA A 164 -37.06 -10.81 -10.25
C ALA A 164 -38.45 -10.18 -10.39
N ALA A 165 -39.05 -9.69 -9.29
CA ALA A 165 -40.37 -9.05 -9.30
C ALA A 165 -40.32 -7.53 -9.52
N SER A 166 -39.13 -6.92 -9.63
CA SER A 166 -38.98 -5.47 -9.75
C SER A 166 -38.50 -5.01 -11.12
N THR A 167 -39.13 -3.94 -11.65
CA THR A 167 -38.67 -3.20 -12.84
C THR A 167 -37.56 -2.20 -12.51
N THR A 168 -37.30 -1.94 -11.23
CA THR A 168 -36.21 -1.07 -10.78
C THR A 168 -35.44 -1.73 -9.64
N ASN A 169 -34.13 -1.89 -9.80
CA ASN A 169 -33.25 -2.40 -8.76
C ASN A 169 -32.37 -1.25 -8.25
N ILE A 170 -32.58 -0.87 -6.99
CA ILE A 170 -31.77 0.15 -6.32
C ILE A 170 -30.58 -0.53 -5.67
N ILE A 171 -29.37 -0.17 -6.09
CA ILE A 171 -28.12 -0.64 -5.49
C ILE A 171 -27.67 0.39 -4.45
N ASN A 172 -27.93 0.04 -3.19
CA ASN A 172 -27.45 0.76 -2.02
C ASN A 172 -26.93 -0.28 -1.01
N PHE A 173 -25.71 -0.76 -1.24
CA PHE A 173 -25.16 -1.94 -0.59
C PHE A 173 -23.94 -1.58 0.26
N THR A 174 -23.84 -2.20 1.44
CA THR A 174 -22.66 -2.10 2.32
C THR A 174 -22.44 -3.44 3.01
N ASN A 175 -21.25 -4.02 2.84
CA ASN A 175 -20.83 -5.22 3.57
C ASN A 175 -19.36 -5.15 3.99
N THR A 176 -19.14 -5.04 5.30
CA THR A 176 -17.79 -4.90 5.88
C THR A 176 -17.14 -6.23 6.25
N LYS A 177 -17.71 -7.37 5.86
CA LYS A 177 -17.22 -8.71 6.20
C LYS A 177 -17.18 -9.64 4.97
N THR A 178 -16.77 -9.09 3.83
CA THR A 178 -16.74 -9.84 2.57
C THR A 178 -15.53 -10.77 2.55
N ARG A 179 -15.74 -12.04 2.21
CA ARG A 179 -14.67 -13.04 2.01
C ARG A 179 -14.59 -13.41 0.53
N PHE A 180 -13.38 -13.47 -0.02
CA PHE A 180 -13.12 -13.86 -1.41
C PHE A 180 -12.28 -15.15 -1.45
N GLY A 181 -12.72 -16.17 -2.19
CA GLY A 181 -12.02 -17.46 -2.31
C GLY A 181 -12.97 -18.67 -2.44
N ASN A 182 -12.42 -19.87 -2.67
CA ASN A 182 -13.17 -21.12 -2.90
C ASN A 182 -13.70 -21.77 -1.61
N THR A 183 -14.34 -20.97 -0.75
CA THR A 183 -14.88 -21.38 0.57
C THR A 183 -13.87 -22.05 1.52
N ASP A 184 -12.58 -22.03 1.22
CA ASP A 184 -11.51 -22.50 2.09
C ASP A 184 -10.81 -21.32 2.79
N GLU A 185 -10.39 -21.56 4.03
CA GLU A 185 -9.79 -20.54 4.91
C GLU A 185 -8.48 -19.98 4.34
N GLU A 186 -7.71 -20.79 3.61
CA GLU A 186 -6.45 -20.32 3.02
C GLU A 186 -6.69 -19.32 1.89
N SER A 187 -7.63 -19.60 0.99
CA SER A 187 -7.99 -18.66 -0.07
C SER A 187 -8.51 -17.34 0.54
N TRP A 188 -9.33 -17.39 1.58
CA TRP A 188 -9.79 -16.18 2.27
C TRP A 188 -8.62 -15.39 2.87
N PHE A 189 -7.69 -16.08 3.53
CA PHE A 189 -6.50 -15.47 4.12
C PHE A 189 -5.64 -14.75 3.08
N TYR A 190 -5.24 -15.43 1.99
CA TYR A 190 -4.33 -14.84 1.01
C TYR A 190 -4.99 -13.72 0.18
N ASN A 191 -6.28 -13.83 -0.14
CA ASN A 191 -7.00 -12.73 -0.78
C ASN A 191 -7.18 -11.53 0.16
N PHE A 192 -7.36 -11.77 1.45
CA PHE A 192 -7.34 -10.72 2.46
C PHE A 192 -5.97 -10.05 2.56
N GLN A 193 -4.86 -10.80 2.59
CA GLN A 193 -3.51 -10.21 2.57
C GLN A 193 -3.26 -9.36 1.30
N ALA A 194 -3.67 -9.84 0.11
CA ALA A 194 -3.58 -9.05 -1.12
C ALA A 194 -4.40 -7.75 -1.03
N SER A 195 -5.59 -7.81 -0.42
CA SER A 195 -6.43 -6.63 -0.18
C SER A 195 -5.76 -5.63 0.77
N ARG A 196 -5.12 -6.12 1.83
CA ARG A 196 -4.38 -5.29 2.79
C ARG A 196 -3.17 -4.63 2.16
N ILE A 197 -2.39 -5.36 1.37
CA ILE A 197 -1.28 -4.79 0.57
C ILE A 197 -1.81 -3.67 -0.32
N ASN A 198 -2.92 -3.89 -1.04
CA ASN A 198 -3.52 -2.86 -1.90
C ASN A 198 -3.96 -1.62 -1.12
N HIS A 199 -4.57 -1.82 0.05
CA HIS A 199 -5.03 -0.72 0.89
C HIS A 199 -3.85 0.08 1.47
N TYR A 200 -2.84 -0.59 2.04
CA TYR A 200 -1.66 0.11 2.58
C TYR A 200 -0.79 0.72 1.48
N PHE A 201 -0.82 0.18 0.27
CA PHE A 201 -0.17 0.79 -0.88
C PHE A 201 -0.86 2.11 -1.27
N ASP A 202 -2.18 2.16 -1.18
CA ASP A 202 -2.94 3.41 -1.34
C ASP A 202 -2.58 4.46 -0.28
N GLU A 203 -2.62 4.05 0.98
CA GLU A 203 -2.32 4.92 2.11
C GLU A 203 -0.87 5.43 2.08
N ALA A 204 0.09 4.58 1.70
CA ALA A 204 1.49 4.97 1.51
C ALA A 204 1.63 6.10 0.48
N VAL A 205 0.95 5.98 -0.67
CA VAL A 205 0.97 7.02 -1.71
C VAL A 205 0.31 8.30 -1.21
N GLN A 206 -0.83 8.21 -0.52
CA GLN A 206 -1.54 9.37 0.02
C GLN A 206 -0.71 10.10 1.07
N GLU A 207 -0.13 9.37 2.04
CA GLU A 207 0.67 9.94 3.11
C GLU A 207 1.88 10.69 2.57
N TYR A 208 2.62 10.06 1.64
CA TYR A 208 3.82 10.69 1.07
C TYR A 208 3.47 11.88 0.17
N SER A 209 2.41 11.76 -0.64
CA SER A 209 1.95 12.85 -1.49
C SER A 209 1.46 14.04 -0.66
N HIS A 210 0.80 13.77 0.47
CA HIS A 210 0.37 14.81 1.41
C HIS A 210 1.56 15.53 2.05
N ALA A 211 2.57 14.78 2.52
CA ALA A 211 3.79 15.38 3.07
C ALA A 211 4.47 16.33 2.08
N VAL A 212 4.62 15.91 0.81
CA VAL A 212 5.21 16.78 -0.23
C VAL A 212 4.29 17.94 -0.61
N ALA A 213 2.97 17.74 -0.63
CA ALA A 213 2.01 18.81 -0.89
C ALA A 213 2.14 19.94 0.15
N LEU A 214 2.25 19.60 1.44
CA LEU A 214 2.50 20.58 2.52
C LEU A 214 3.80 21.37 2.27
N ALA A 215 4.87 20.69 1.85
CA ALA A 215 6.13 21.35 1.54
C ALA A 215 6.03 22.28 0.31
N ASN A 216 5.32 21.86 -0.73
CA ASN A 216 5.11 22.66 -1.94
C ASN A 216 4.20 23.88 -1.68
N GLU A 217 3.21 23.77 -0.79
CA GLU A 217 2.39 24.90 -0.38
C GLU A 217 3.23 25.98 0.32
N LEU A 218 4.19 25.56 1.15
CA LEU A 218 5.13 26.45 1.84
C LEU A 218 6.22 26.99 0.90
N LEU A 219 6.70 26.15 -0.02
CA LEU A 219 7.81 26.42 -0.94
C LEU A 219 7.36 26.17 -2.39
N PRO A 220 6.59 27.08 -3.01
CA PRO A 220 5.91 26.84 -4.28
C PRO A 220 6.83 26.68 -5.49
N ASP A 221 8.09 27.11 -5.37
CA ASP A 221 9.10 26.98 -6.43
C ASP A 221 9.80 25.61 -6.44
N THR A 222 9.36 24.68 -5.59
CA THR A 222 9.96 23.33 -5.49
C THR A 222 9.33 22.35 -6.47
N GLU A 223 10.14 21.39 -6.94
CA GLU A 223 9.67 20.38 -7.88
C GLU A 223 8.58 19.50 -7.23
N PRO A 224 7.41 19.34 -7.87
CA PRO A 224 6.33 18.56 -7.31
C PRO A 224 6.67 17.07 -7.28
N PHE A 225 6.15 16.36 -6.29
CA PHE A 225 6.22 14.90 -6.28
C PHE A 225 5.31 14.30 -7.35
N GLU A 226 5.90 13.56 -8.27
CA GLU A 226 5.20 12.78 -9.27
C GLU A 226 5.06 11.32 -8.80
N VAL A 227 3.83 10.85 -8.62
CA VAL A 227 3.53 9.42 -8.43
C VAL A 227 3.75 8.70 -9.76
N ALA A 228 4.59 7.67 -9.78
CA ALA A 228 4.74 6.78 -10.94
C ALA A 228 4.38 5.34 -10.58
N PRO A 229 3.80 4.60 -11.54
CA PRO A 229 3.28 3.27 -11.26
C PRO A 229 4.39 2.24 -11.01
N ILE A 230 4.14 1.35 -10.06
CA ILE A 230 4.91 0.13 -9.84
C ILE A 230 3.98 -0.98 -9.32
N ASN A 231 4.20 -2.21 -9.79
CA ASN A 231 3.40 -3.34 -9.35
C ASN A 231 4.02 -4.03 -8.12
N ILE A 232 3.15 -4.50 -7.23
CA ILE A 232 3.51 -5.31 -6.07
C ILE A 232 3.10 -6.76 -6.35
N ASN A 233 4.07 -7.66 -6.39
CA ASN A 233 3.85 -9.09 -6.56
C ASN A 233 3.67 -9.76 -5.19
N PHE A 234 2.60 -10.53 -5.05
CA PHE A 234 2.31 -11.31 -3.87
C PHE A 234 1.53 -12.56 -4.27
N GLN A 235 1.88 -13.72 -3.70
CA GLN A 235 1.17 -14.97 -3.95
C GLN A 235 1.54 -16.00 -2.90
N LYS A 236 0.56 -16.83 -2.51
CA LYS A 236 0.77 -17.98 -1.63
C LYS A 236 1.94 -18.85 -2.10
N GLY A 237 2.82 -19.21 -1.17
CA GLY A 237 3.93 -20.15 -1.41
C GLY A 237 5.05 -19.62 -2.29
N GLN A 238 5.01 -18.34 -2.69
CA GLN A 238 6.06 -17.70 -3.46
C GLN A 238 6.95 -16.86 -2.54
N TYR A 239 8.28 -16.94 -2.74
CA TYR A 239 9.27 -16.23 -1.92
C TYR A 239 9.08 -16.47 -0.41
N VAL A 240 8.74 -17.71 -0.04
CA VAL A 240 8.51 -18.11 1.36
C VAL A 240 9.74 -17.84 2.20
N ASP A 241 9.56 -17.10 3.29
CA ASP A 241 10.59 -16.69 4.25
C ASP A 241 11.75 -15.87 3.66
N LYS A 242 11.63 -15.45 2.40
CA LYS A 242 12.52 -14.46 1.79
C LYS A 242 12.14 -13.06 2.28
N GLY A 243 13.08 -12.13 2.17
CA GLY A 243 12.83 -10.70 2.41
C GLY A 243 11.84 -10.14 1.38
N ASN A 244 11.16 -9.06 1.76
CA ASN A 244 10.50 -8.20 0.77
C ASN A 244 11.59 -7.45 -0.01
N GLY A 245 11.27 -6.96 -1.20
CA GLY A 245 12.28 -6.23 -1.96
C GLY A 245 11.74 -5.50 -3.18
N PHE A 246 12.20 -4.28 -3.35
CA PHE A 246 12.22 -3.57 -4.63
C PHE A 246 13.29 -4.14 -5.57
N ASN A 247 12.88 -4.55 -6.77
CA ASN A 247 13.74 -5.11 -7.80
C ASN A 247 13.75 -4.18 -9.01
N ARG A 248 14.83 -3.40 -9.20
CA ARG A 248 14.95 -2.43 -10.32
C ARG A 248 14.80 -3.06 -11.71
N ASN A 249 15.21 -4.33 -11.87
CA ASN A 249 15.19 -5.06 -13.13
C ASN A 249 14.10 -6.15 -13.16
N GLY A 250 13.16 -6.09 -12.21
CA GLY A 250 12.18 -7.15 -11.98
C GLY A 250 12.79 -8.36 -11.29
N HIS A 251 12.04 -8.97 -10.38
CA HIS A 251 12.48 -10.20 -9.70
C HIS A 251 12.67 -11.40 -10.64
N ASP A 252 12.10 -11.33 -11.85
CA ASP A 252 12.07 -12.36 -12.88
C ASP A 252 13.02 -12.06 -14.06
N GLY A 253 13.84 -11.01 -13.96
CA GLY A 253 14.75 -10.59 -15.03
C GLY A 253 14.06 -9.92 -16.23
N SER A 254 12.77 -9.57 -16.11
CA SER A 254 11.99 -8.90 -17.17
C SER A 254 12.49 -7.51 -17.55
N LYS A 255 13.41 -6.92 -16.77
CA LYS A 255 13.85 -5.52 -16.85
C LYS A 255 12.74 -4.51 -16.57
N ILE A 256 11.64 -4.97 -15.98
CA ILE A 256 10.54 -4.13 -15.53
C ILE A 256 10.60 -4.09 -14.01
N ALA A 257 10.82 -2.90 -13.45
CA ALA A 257 10.94 -2.72 -12.01
C ALA A 257 9.66 -3.19 -11.30
N ASP A 258 9.82 -3.91 -10.19
CA ASP A 258 8.69 -4.34 -9.38
C ASP A 258 9.03 -4.48 -7.90
N ILE A 259 8.01 -4.66 -7.09
CA ILE A 259 8.13 -4.95 -5.66
C ILE A 259 7.70 -6.39 -5.42
N VAL A 260 8.43 -7.09 -4.59
CA VAL A 260 8.13 -8.44 -4.11
C VAL A 260 7.73 -8.35 -2.64
N MET A 261 6.54 -8.87 -2.34
CA MET A 261 6.10 -9.15 -0.98
C MET A 261 6.15 -10.67 -0.77
N GLY A 262 7.04 -11.12 0.12
CA GLY A 262 7.25 -12.53 0.40
C GLY A 262 6.12 -13.14 1.21
N ASP A 263 5.83 -14.43 0.97
CA ASP A 263 5.02 -15.22 1.89
C ASP A 263 5.83 -15.57 3.15
N ARG A 264 5.16 -15.76 4.28
CA ARG A 264 5.80 -16.18 5.54
C ARG A 264 5.29 -17.58 5.89
N SER A 265 6.19 -18.54 6.12
CA SER A 265 5.77 -19.88 6.54
C SER A 265 4.97 -19.85 7.84
N SER A 266 5.29 -18.89 8.72
CA SER A 266 4.56 -18.61 9.95
C SER A 266 3.21 -17.91 9.75
N LYS A 267 2.85 -17.55 8.51
CA LYS A 267 1.68 -16.76 8.13
C LYS A 267 1.52 -15.48 8.95
N THR A 268 2.63 -14.90 9.41
CA THR A 268 2.62 -13.72 10.28
C THR A 268 2.61 -12.44 9.45
N PHE A 269 1.43 -11.83 9.31
CA PHE A 269 1.23 -10.55 8.62
C PHE A 269 0.62 -9.53 9.59
N SER A 270 1.34 -9.15 10.64
CA SER A 270 0.82 -8.10 11.54
C SER A 270 0.61 -6.79 10.77
N THR A 271 -0.37 -5.98 11.18
CA THR A 271 -0.70 -4.70 10.53
C THR A 271 0.51 -3.78 10.41
N GLN A 272 1.19 -3.53 11.52
CA GLN A 272 2.37 -2.68 11.53
C GLN A 272 3.47 -3.19 10.59
N TYR A 273 3.73 -4.50 10.59
CA TYR A 273 4.75 -5.09 9.72
C TYR A 273 4.39 -4.93 8.24
N LEU A 274 3.14 -5.19 7.87
CA LEU A 274 2.70 -5.08 6.48
C LEU A 274 2.70 -3.62 5.99
N MET A 275 2.24 -2.68 6.82
CA MET A 275 2.31 -1.24 6.54
C MET A 275 3.77 -0.79 6.32
N HIS A 276 4.67 -1.17 7.24
CA HIS A 276 6.10 -0.81 7.14
C HIS A 276 6.68 -1.28 5.81
N ASN A 277 6.53 -2.57 5.48
CA ASN A 277 7.16 -3.13 4.28
C ASN A 277 6.60 -2.55 2.99
N VAL A 278 5.28 -2.35 2.89
CA VAL A 278 4.69 -1.75 1.68
C VAL A 278 5.26 -0.34 1.46
N MET A 279 5.30 0.49 2.50
CA MET A 279 5.86 1.83 2.41
C MET A 279 7.37 1.81 2.16
N HIS A 280 8.11 0.93 2.83
CA HIS A 280 9.55 0.77 2.69
C HIS A 280 9.93 0.43 1.23
N GLU A 281 9.35 -0.63 0.65
CA GLU A 281 9.70 -1.04 -0.71
C GLU A 281 9.22 -0.03 -1.76
N TRP A 282 8.07 0.60 -1.53
CA TRP A 282 7.61 1.69 -2.39
C TRP A 282 8.53 2.92 -2.30
N THR A 283 9.13 3.18 -1.14
CA THR A 283 10.10 4.26 -0.97
C THR A 283 11.39 3.98 -1.74
N HIS A 284 11.87 2.72 -1.78
CA HIS A 284 13.01 2.33 -2.64
C HIS A 284 12.74 2.65 -4.12
N TRP A 285 11.54 2.36 -4.61
CA TRP A 285 11.13 2.71 -5.97
C TRP A 285 11.25 4.22 -6.24
N ASN A 286 10.74 5.05 -5.35
CA ASN A 286 10.83 6.50 -5.50
C ASN A 286 12.28 6.99 -5.45
N LEU A 287 13.07 6.49 -4.50
CA LEU A 287 14.48 6.86 -4.38
C LEU A 287 15.27 6.49 -5.66
N TYR A 288 14.98 5.32 -6.24
CA TYR A 288 15.55 4.92 -7.53
C TYR A 288 15.16 5.88 -8.65
N ARG A 289 13.89 6.27 -8.75
CA ARG A 289 13.44 7.21 -9.80
C ARG A 289 14.09 8.59 -9.70
N TYR A 290 14.17 9.16 -8.49
CA TYR A 290 14.64 10.53 -8.31
C TYR A 290 16.18 10.65 -8.30
N ALA A 291 16.86 9.72 -7.63
CA ALA A 291 18.30 9.83 -7.38
C ALA A 291 19.14 8.76 -8.10
N ASN A 292 18.50 7.81 -8.83
CA ASN A 292 19.18 6.64 -9.40
C ASN A 292 20.12 5.99 -8.38
N ALA A 293 19.60 5.73 -7.17
CA ALA A 293 20.32 5.04 -6.11
C ALA A 293 19.95 3.53 -6.13
N PRO A 294 20.60 2.71 -7.00
CA PRO A 294 20.28 1.29 -7.07
C PRO A 294 20.71 0.53 -5.82
N GLY A 295 20.14 -0.68 -5.70
CA GLY A 295 20.49 -1.78 -4.79
C GLY A 295 21.94 -1.85 -4.30
N GLY A 296 22.12 -2.34 -3.09
CA GLY A 296 23.42 -2.77 -2.55
C GLY A 296 23.19 -3.75 -1.41
N SER A 297 23.97 -4.83 -1.35
CA SER A 297 23.82 -5.84 -0.31
C SER A 297 24.39 -5.35 1.02
N TYR A 298 23.71 -5.68 2.11
CA TYR A 298 24.16 -5.42 3.47
C TYR A 298 23.86 -6.64 4.34
N VAL A 299 24.64 -6.84 5.40
CA VAL A 299 24.52 -8.02 6.27
C VAL A 299 23.36 -7.87 7.25
N SER A 300 23.20 -6.70 7.86
CA SER A 300 22.10 -6.38 8.77
C SER A 300 21.94 -4.87 8.89
N HIS A 301 20.82 -4.41 9.47
CA HIS A 301 20.61 -2.98 9.72
C HIS A 301 21.61 -2.34 10.70
N TYR A 302 22.32 -3.15 11.50
CA TYR A 302 23.34 -2.73 12.45
C TYR A 302 24.77 -2.88 11.91
N SER A 303 24.94 -3.54 10.77
CA SER A 303 26.25 -3.83 10.21
C SER A 303 26.87 -2.56 9.64
N TYR A 304 28.17 -2.41 9.84
CA TYR A 304 28.95 -1.34 9.22
C TYR A 304 29.02 -1.55 7.71
N ASN A 305 28.67 -0.51 6.96
CA ASN A 305 28.82 -0.46 5.51
C ASN A 305 30.02 0.42 5.15
N VAL A 306 31.00 -0.14 4.44
CA VAL A 306 32.14 0.63 3.91
C VAL A 306 31.67 1.66 2.89
N ASN A 307 30.66 1.31 2.08
CA ASN A 307 30.06 2.22 1.11
C ASN A 307 28.87 2.97 1.75
N PRO A 308 28.96 4.28 2.00
CA PRO A 308 27.92 5.04 2.69
C PRO A 308 26.62 5.16 1.89
N LYS A 309 26.66 4.91 0.57
CA LYS A 309 25.47 4.82 -0.29
C LYS A 309 24.51 3.72 0.16
N ILE A 310 25.04 2.59 0.65
CA ILE A 310 24.24 1.45 1.13
C ILE A 310 23.46 1.85 2.37
N SER A 311 24.15 2.44 3.36
CA SER A 311 23.53 2.96 4.59
C SER A 311 22.43 3.97 4.29
N PHE A 312 22.66 4.87 3.33
CA PHE A 312 21.67 5.86 2.95
C PHE A 312 20.46 5.27 2.24
N LYS A 313 20.69 4.42 1.24
CA LYS A 313 19.64 3.80 0.45
C LYS A 313 18.67 3.00 1.30
N GLU A 314 19.14 2.33 2.35
CA GLU A 314 18.28 1.53 3.23
C GLU A 314 17.77 2.32 4.43
N GLY A 315 18.58 3.22 5.00
CA GLY A 315 18.17 4.05 6.14
C GLY A 315 16.99 4.97 5.82
N TRP A 316 16.93 5.50 4.61
CA TRP A 316 15.84 6.39 4.16
C TRP A 316 14.48 5.66 4.10
N PRO A 317 14.32 4.54 3.37
CA PRO A 317 13.11 3.71 3.40
C PRO A 317 12.77 3.13 4.77
N LEU A 318 13.76 2.78 5.60
CA LEU A 318 13.51 2.34 6.98
C LEU A 318 12.82 3.43 7.80
N MET A 319 13.33 4.66 7.72
CA MET A 319 12.75 5.81 8.43
C MET A 319 11.31 6.04 7.98
N ILE A 320 11.07 6.11 6.67
CA ILE A 320 9.75 6.39 6.11
C ILE A 320 8.75 5.24 6.39
N GLY A 321 9.19 3.99 6.27
CA GLY A 321 8.38 2.82 6.59
C GLY A 321 7.95 2.79 8.05
N ASP A 322 8.85 3.14 8.97
CA ASP A 322 8.53 3.21 10.40
C ASP A 322 7.64 4.42 10.74
N LEU A 323 7.91 5.61 10.20
CA LEU A 323 7.03 6.78 10.37
C LEU A 323 5.59 6.45 9.96
N PHE A 324 5.42 5.79 8.81
CA PHE A 324 4.10 5.39 8.33
C PHE A 324 3.45 4.33 9.22
N ALA A 325 4.16 3.25 9.53
CA ALA A 325 3.60 2.13 10.29
C ALA A 325 3.32 2.44 11.77
N LEU A 326 4.05 3.40 12.34
CA LEU A 326 3.92 3.85 13.74
C LEU A 326 3.18 5.17 13.88
N ASN A 327 2.65 5.73 12.78
CA ASN A 327 2.00 7.04 12.77
C ASN A 327 2.87 8.11 13.46
N TYR A 328 4.15 8.16 13.07
CA TYR A 328 5.19 9.06 13.56
C TYR A 328 5.55 8.96 15.06
N ASP A 329 5.04 7.97 15.80
CA ASP A 329 5.47 7.67 17.18
C ASP A 329 6.74 6.80 17.18
N MET A 330 7.88 7.47 17.11
CA MET A 330 9.22 6.88 17.02
C MET A 330 10.06 7.07 18.29
N THR A 331 9.41 7.35 19.42
CA THR A 331 10.06 7.67 20.71
C THR A 331 11.09 6.64 21.19
N LYS A 332 10.94 5.37 20.83
CA LYS A 332 11.91 4.30 21.18
C LYS A 332 13.16 4.28 20.31
N GLU A 333 13.09 4.90 19.15
CA GLU A 333 14.17 4.97 18.17
C GLU A 333 14.98 6.28 18.32
N ASP A 334 14.37 7.30 18.91
CA ASP A 334 14.89 8.67 19.14
C ASP A 334 16.34 8.68 19.66
N ILE A 335 16.63 7.98 20.76
CA ILE A 335 17.97 7.98 21.37
C ILE A 335 18.82 6.76 20.96
N ARG A 336 18.42 6.03 19.91
CA ARG A 336 19.01 4.72 19.61
C ARG A 336 20.45 4.84 19.16
N VAL A 337 20.79 5.86 18.37
CA VAL A 337 22.17 6.09 17.93
C VAL A 337 23.11 6.32 19.11
N GLN A 338 22.63 6.94 20.18
CA GLN A 338 23.41 7.30 21.37
C GLN A 338 23.50 6.15 22.38
N THR A 339 22.54 5.21 22.37
CA THR A 339 22.37 4.19 23.42
C THR A 339 22.64 2.75 23.00
N ASP A 340 22.68 2.42 21.71
CA ASP A 340 22.82 1.05 21.23
C ASP A 340 24.26 0.49 21.39
N LYS A 341 24.53 -0.13 22.55
CA LYS A 341 25.84 -0.69 22.91
C LYS A 341 25.89 -2.21 22.76
N TYR A 342 26.99 -2.71 22.18
CA TYR A 342 27.36 -4.12 22.13
C TYR A 342 28.83 -4.29 22.55
N ASN A 343 29.10 -5.17 23.51
CA ASN A 343 30.45 -5.36 24.10
C ASN A 343 31.14 -4.05 24.54
N GLY A 344 30.36 -3.08 25.03
CA GLY A 344 30.88 -1.79 25.49
C GLY A 344 31.11 -0.74 24.38
N VAL A 345 30.92 -1.10 23.11
CA VAL A 345 31.05 -0.19 21.96
C VAL A 345 29.67 0.17 21.45
N ASN A 346 29.42 1.46 21.21
CA ASN A 346 28.20 1.88 20.53
C ASN A 346 28.27 1.44 19.05
N ARG A 347 27.26 0.71 18.58
CA ARG A 347 27.24 0.14 17.22
C ARG A 347 26.82 1.15 16.15
N LEU A 348 26.21 2.27 16.53
CA LEU A 348 25.57 3.20 15.60
C LEU A 348 26.26 4.58 15.58
N PHE A 349 26.58 5.13 16.75
CA PHE A 349 27.17 6.48 16.88
C PHE A 349 28.37 6.67 15.96
N GLY A 350 28.29 7.67 15.06
CA GLY A 350 29.35 8.04 14.12
C GLY A 350 29.71 6.99 13.06
N LYS A 351 29.01 5.84 12.99
CA LYS A 351 29.29 4.73 12.08
C LYS A 351 28.34 4.70 10.90
N SER A 352 28.82 4.23 9.75
CA SER A 352 27.96 4.08 8.56
C SER A 352 27.13 2.80 8.66
N THR A 353 25.94 2.90 9.26
CA THR A 353 24.96 1.82 9.31
C THR A 353 23.60 2.31 8.81
N ASN A 354 22.73 1.39 8.39
CA ASN A 354 21.37 1.74 7.95
C ASN A 354 20.59 2.42 9.09
N TYR A 355 20.74 1.93 10.32
CA TYR A 355 20.08 2.52 11.49
C TYR A 355 20.67 3.86 11.91
N THR A 356 21.97 4.10 11.74
CA THR A 356 22.54 5.44 11.96
C THR A 356 21.90 6.45 11.01
N VAL A 357 21.77 6.10 9.72
CA VAL A 357 21.12 7.00 8.75
C VAL A 357 19.64 7.20 9.08
N LYS A 358 18.90 6.12 9.33
CA LYS A 358 17.48 6.17 9.70
C LYS A 358 17.24 7.20 10.81
N GLN A 359 18.07 7.17 11.83
CA GLN A 359 17.86 7.95 13.04
C GLN A 359 18.28 9.41 12.84
N VAL A 360 19.43 9.70 12.21
CA VAL A 360 19.81 11.08 11.80
C VAL A 360 18.73 11.74 10.95
N LEU A 361 18.10 10.99 10.04
CA LEU A 361 17.02 11.51 9.21
C LEU A 361 15.74 11.76 10.00
N TYR A 362 15.48 10.97 11.04
CA TYR A 362 14.33 11.15 11.92
C TYR A 362 14.47 12.42 12.78
N ASP A 363 15.66 12.73 13.30
CA ASP A 363 15.95 13.97 14.06
C ASP A 363 15.76 15.25 13.21
N LEU A 364 15.68 15.12 11.88
CA LEU A 364 15.33 16.23 10.98
C LEU A 364 13.81 16.37 10.78
N VAL A 365 13.07 15.28 11.01
CA VAL A 365 11.62 15.16 10.84
C VAL A 365 10.87 15.51 12.10
N ASP A 366 11.38 15.07 13.25
CA ASP A 366 10.71 15.24 14.51
C ASP A 366 10.70 16.74 14.93
N THR A 367 9.99 17.03 16.02
CA THR A 367 9.60 18.39 16.40
C THR A 367 9.98 18.73 17.83
N GLY A 368 10.78 17.87 18.46
CA GLY A 368 11.15 17.99 19.86
C GLY A 368 11.43 16.61 20.45
N SER A 369 12.63 16.12 20.20
CA SER A 369 13.25 15.01 20.92
C SER A 369 13.82 15.51 22.26
N ASN A 370 14.43 14.60 23.01
CA ASN A 370 15.12 14.96 24.26
C ASN A 370 16.58 15.41 24.03
N ASP A 371 17.08 15.36 22.79
CA ASP A 371 18.50 15.48 22.46
C ASP A 371 18.87 16.59 21.47
N GLU A 372 17.93 17.12 20.67
CA GLU A 372 18.15 18.27 19.79
C GLU A 372 16.97 19.27 19.74
N GLU A 373 17.27 20.49 19.28
CA GLU A 373 16.30 21.59 19.17
C GLU A 373 16.11 22.06 17.71
N PHE A 374 16.41 21.19 16.74
CA PHE A 374 16.39 21.52 15.31
C PHE A 374 15.38 20.65 14.56
N SER A 375 14.53 21.28 13.74
CA SER A 375 13.74 20.60 12.72
C SER A 375 13.63 21.47 11.47
N LEU A 376 13.42 20.86 10.30
CA LEU A 376 13.56 21.57 9.02
C LEU A 376 12.62 22.77 8.85
N SER A 377 11.36 22.60 9.26
CA SER A 377 10.32 23.62 9.08
C SER A 377 10.29 24.65 10.20
N GLN A 378 11.07 24.49 11.28
CA GLN A 378 11.00 25.31 12.51
C GLN A 378 10.98 26.83 12.25
N ARG A 379 11.67 27.32 11.22
CA ARG A 379 11.74 28.75 10.88
C ARG A 379 10.58 29.25 10.00
N TYR A 380 9.91 28.34 9.30
CA TYR A 380 8.93 28.66 8.26
C TYR A 380 7.48 28.59 8.77
N LEU A 381 7.29 28.26 10.04
CA LEU A 381 5.98 28.17 10.68
C LEU A 381 5.56 29.54 11.22
N ASP A 382 4.70 30.24 10.49
CA ASP A 382 4.08 31.51 10.89
C ASP A 382 2.68 31.33 11.55
N GLY A 383 2.20 30.10 11.71
CA GLY A 383 0.86 29.78 12.23
C GLY A 383 0.80 28.49 13.06
N GLU A 384 -0.37 28.22 13.66
CA GLU A 384 -0.59 27.00 14.44
C GLU A 384 -0.82 25.80 13.49
N MET A 385 0.10 24.84 13.52
CA MET A 385 -0.04 23.52 12.91
C MET A 385 -0.01 22.43 13.99
N SER A 386 -0.63 21.29 13.71
CA SER A 386 -0.52 20.13 14.59
C SER A 386 0.91 19.56 14.54
N ASP A 387 1.36 18.93 15.63
CA ASP A 387 2.69 18.29 15.69
C ASP A 387 2.90 17.30 14.54
N LEU A 388 1.88 16.48 14.25
CA LEU A 388 1.90 15.52 13.16
C LEU A 388 2.06 16.19 11.79
N ASP A 389 1.36 17.31 11.55
CA ASP A 389 1.46 18.01 10.27
C ASP A 389 2.83 18.72 10.13
N ILE A 390 3.43 19.17 11.23
CA ILE A 390 4.80 19.70 11.20
C ILE A 390 5.79 18.58 10.85
N ARG A 391 5.66 17.39 11.42
CA ARG A 391 6.49 16.22 11.07
C ARG A 391 6.32 15.83 9.59
N ARG A 392 5.08 15.81 9.09
CA ARG A 392 4.81 15.59 7.65
C ARG A 392 5.44 16.66 6.78
N LEU A 393 5.34 17.93 7.17
CA LEU A 393 5.98 19.04 6.46
C LEU A 393 7.51 18.85 6.42
N ASN A 394 8.13 18.46 7.54
CA ASN A 394 9.56 18.17 7.58
C ASN A 394 9.94 17.01 6.64
N LEU A 395 9.16 15.92 6.63
CA LEU A 395 9.35 14.82 5.69
C LEU A 395 9.24 15.29 4.22
N GLY A 396 8.24 16.12 3.92
CA GLY A 396 8.08 16.73 2.58
C GLY A 396 9.29 17.56 2.18
N MET A 397 9.78 18.43 3.07
CA MET A 397 10.98 19.24 2.83
C MET A 397 12.24 18.40 2.63
N LEU A 398 12.42 17.32 3.41
CA LEU A 398 13.52 16.35 3.20
C LEU A 398 13.45 15.73 1.80
N HIS A 399 12.27 15.22 1.42
CA HIS A 399 12.06 14.61 0.11
C HIS A 399 12.39 15.59 -1.02
N THR A 400 11.89 16.83 -0.92
CA THR A 400 12.13 17.87 -1.92
C THR A 400 13.62 18.14 -2.12
N VAL A 401 14.41 18.24 -1.04
CA VAL A 401 15.86 18.41 -1.16
C VAL A 401 16.52 17.20 -1.81
N MET A 402 16.14 15.99 -1.38
CA MET A 402 16.65 14.75 -1.95
C MET A 402 16.38 14.67 -3.46
N ALA A 403 15.15 14.98 -3.89
CA ALA A 403 14.74 14.92 -5.28
C ALA A 403 15.44 15.96 -6.16
N GLU A 404 15.49 17.22 -5.73
CA GLU A 404 16.13 18.31 -6.49
C GLU A 404 17.65 18.12 -6.58
N SER A 405 18.27 17.70 -5.48
CA SER A 405 19.73 17.56 -5.38
C SER A 405 20.23 16.18 -5.82
N LYS A 406 19.32 15.22 -6.08
CA LYS A 406 19.62 13.84 -6.49
C LYS A 406 20.66 13.16 -5.60
N THR A 407 20.55 13.38 -4.30
CA THR A 407 21.54 12.92 -3.32
C THR A 407 21.48 11.40 -3.17
N ILE A 408 22.65 10.76 -3.08
CA ILE A 408 22.79 9.31 -2.94
C ILE A 408 23.52 8.90 -1.66
N THR A 409 23.91 9.87 -0.83
CA THR A 409 24.49 9.64 0.50
C THR A 409 23.88 10.60 1.53
N LEU A 410 23.98 10.21 2.82
CA LEU A 410 23.56 11.07 3.93
C LEU A 410 24.32 12.40 3.94
N GLN A 411 25.63 12.38 3.71
CA GLN A 411 26.47 13.58 3.72
C GLN A 411 26.05 14.60 2.64
N GLU A 412 25.76 14.13 1.43
CA GLU A 412 25.27 14.98 0.34
C GLU A 412 23.93 15.63 0.70
N LEU A 413 23.00 14.85 1.25
CA LEU A 413 21.70 15.34 1.69
C LEU A 413 21.84 16.39 2.80
N LEU A 414 22.62 16.11 3.85
CA LEU A 414 22.84 17.06 4.95
C LEU A 414 23.49 18.36 4.46
N THR A 415 24.44 18.26 3.53
CA THR A 415 25.07 19.45 2.90
C THR A 415 24.05 20.26 2.10
N ALA A 416 23.17 19.59 1.34
CA ALA A 416 22.11 20.25 0.57
C ALA A 416 21.06 20.92 1.49
N ILE A 417 20.69 20.26 2.58
CA ILE A 417 19.82 20.80 3.63
C ILE A 417 20.45 22.03 4.27
N GLU A 418 21.73 21.96 4.68
CA GLU A 418 22.41 23.09 5.31
C GLU A 418 22.39 24.31 4.37
N LYS A 419 22.71 24.09 3.09
CA LYS A 419 22.71 25.13 2.07
C LYS A 419 21.33 25.74 1.83
N LYS A 420 20.26 24.94 1.82
CA LYS A 420 18.90 25.39 1.46
C LYS A 420 18.15 25.97 2.65
N TYR A 421 18.25 25.34 3.82
CA TYR A 421 17.38 25.60 4.96
C TYR A 421 18.10 26.11 6.20
N VAL A 422 19.42 26.00 6.34
CA VAL A 422 20.14 26.43 7.57
C VAL A 422 20.79 27.81 7.36
N LEU A 423 19.98 28.87 7.54
CA LEU A 423 20.33 30.21 7.04
C LEU A 423 20.94 31.14 8.10
N THR A 424 20.49 31.08 9.34
CA THR A 424 20.97 31.97 10.41
C THR A 424 22.08 31.34 11.25
N LYS A 425 22.74 32.15 12.09
CA LYS A 425 23.73 31.65 13.04
C LYS A 425 23.13 30.63 14.02
N SER A 426 21.91 30.90 14.52
CA SER A 426 21.24 30.00 15.46
C SER A 426 20.91 28.66 14.80
N ASP A 427 20.41 28.67 13.56
CA ASP A 427 20.15 27.43 12.81
C ASP A 427 21.42 26.61 12.64
N LYS A 428 22.54 27.27 12.30
CA LYS A 428 23.83 26.59 12.10
C LYS A 428 24.34 25.92 13.36
N GLU A 429 24.16 26.56 14.52
CA GLU A 429 24.51 26.02 15.83
C GLU A 429 23.63 24.83 16.20
N LYS A 430 22.31 24.95 16.01
CA LYS A 430 21.35 23.86 16.25
C LYS A 430 21.59 22.66 15.34
N PHE A 431 21.80 22.91 14.04
CA PHE A 431 22.17 21.87 13.07
C PHE A 431 23.54 21.25 13.42
N ALA A 432 24.50 22.02 13.94
CA ALA A 432 25.77 21.47 14.43
C ALA A 432 25.55 20.46 15.55
N LYS A 433 24.65 20.79 16.48
CA LYS A 433 24.34 19.94 17.61
C LYS A 433 23.73 18.63 17.15
N LEU A 434 22.77 18.66 16.21
CA LEU A 434 22.17 17.46 15.60
C LEU A 434 23.24 16.54 15.00
N LEU A 435 24.20 17.09 14.25
CA LEU A 435 25.31 16.30 13.69
C LEU A 435 26.21 15.71 14.79
N GLU A 436 26.54 16.52 15.81
CA GLU A 436 27.41 16.12 16.91
C GLU A 436 26.83 14.97 17.75
N ILE A 437 25.54 15.04 18.12
CA ILE A 437 24.88 14.00 18.94
C ILE A 437 24.78 12.65 18.20
N ASN A 438 24.82 12.69 16.87
CA ASN A 438 24.84 11.50 16.02
C ASN A 438 26.27 11.03 15.69
N GLY A 439 27.29 11.74 16.17
CA GLY A 439 28.69 11.42 15.93
C GLY A 439 29.15 11.71 14.50
N LEU A 440 28.51 12.65 13.80
CA LEU A 440 28.89 13.08 12.46
C LEU A 440 29.85 14.28 12.50
N SER A 441 30.61 14.46 11.42
CA SER A 441 31.44 15.66 11.23
C SER A 441 30.56 16.90 10.98
N ARG A 442 31.18 18.10 10.96
CA ARG A 442 30.46 19.34 10.66
C ARG A 442 29.85 19.35 9.24
N GLU A 443 30.46 18.62 8.34
CA GLU A 443 30.02 18.42 6.95
C GLU A 443 29.04 17.24 6.81
N GLY A 444 28.64 16.60 7.90
CA GLY A 444 27.72 15.45 7.91
C GLY A 444 28.36 14.11 7.55
N ALA A 445 29.68 13.98 7.59
CA ALA A 445 30.37 12.72 7.31
C ALA A 445 30.36 11.79 8.54
N PHE A 446 30.32 10.47 8.31
CA PHE A 446 30.60 9.48 9.36
C PHE A 446 32.02 9.68 9.89
N THR A 447 32.23 9.43 11.19
CA THR A 447 33.50 9.71 11.87
C THR A 447 34.21 8.46 12.38
N LEU A 448 33.52 7.32 12.50
CA LEU A 448 34.05 6.08 13.08
C LEU A 448 33.98 4.90 12.11
N ASP A 449 34.96 4.00 12.22
CA ASP A 449 34.97 2.68 11.57
C ASP A 449 34.12 1.65 12.35
N ASN A 450 34.12 0.39 11.88
CA ASN A 450 33.40 -0.71 12.53
C ASN A 450 33.84 -0.94 13.99
N ASP A 451 35.12 -0.79 14.28
CA ASP A 451 35.72 -1.05 15.59
C ASP A 451 35.58 0.16 16.54
N GLY A 452 35.09 1.29 16.02
CA GLY A 452 34.91 2.53 16.77
C GLY A 452 36.14 3.44 16.77
N ASN A 453 37.11 3.20 15.88
CA ASN A 453 38.26 4.08 15.71
C ASN A 453 37.89 5.26 14.78
N PRO A 454 38.51 6.44 14.97
CA PRO A 454 38.32 7.57 14.07
C PRO A 454 38.74 7.27 12.64
N LEU A 455 37.91 7.66 11.69
CA LEU A 455 38.23 7.62 10.26
C LEU A 455 39.27 8.70 9.93
N THR A 456 40.27 8.35 9.13
CA THR A 456 41.32 9.27 8.69
C THR A 456 40.88 10.18 7.53
N SER A 457 39.81 9.79 6.83
CA SER A 457 39.13 10.57 5.79
C SER A 457 37.65 10.19 5.71
N PRO A 458 36.76 11.07 5.23
CA PRO A 458 35.37 10.71 4.96
C PRO A 458 35.26 9.49 4.06
N LEU A 459 34.26 8.64 4.33
CA LEU A 459 33.94 7.52 3.45
C LEU A 459 33.48 8.05 2.09
N GLN A 460 33.95 7.43 1.01
CA GLN A 460 33.56 7.79 -0.34
C GLN A 460 32.49 6.82 -0.86
N ALA A 461 31.50 7.35 -1.57
CA ALA A 461 30.60 6.52 -2.35
C ALA A 461 31.42 5.86 -3.47
N VAL A 462 31.41 4.53 -3.51
CA VAL A 462 32.03 3.76 -4.59
C VAL A 462 30.91 3.21 -5.46
N GLU A 463 30.97 3.46 -6.77
CA GLU A 463 30.11 2.77 -7.73
C GLU A 463 30.39 1.26 -7.62
N PRO A 464 29.38 0.40 -7.44
CA PRO A 464 29.60 -1.03 -7.61
C PRO A 464 30.18 -1.24 -9.00
N LEU A 465 31.22 -2.06 -9.12
CA LEU A 465 31.77 -2.43 -10.42
C LEU A 465 30.62 -2.95 -11.28
N ALA A 466 30.25 -2.18 -12.31
CA ALA A 466 29.42 -2.70 -13.38
C ALA A 466 30.14 -3.94 -13.93
N ASN A 467 29.48 -5.11 -13.89
CA ASN A 467 30.00 -6.45 -14.22
C ASN A 467 30.35 -7.35 -13.03
N VAL A 468 29.49 -7.43 -12.02
CA VAL A 468 29.23 -8.73 -11.39
C VAL A 468 27.86 -9.14 -11.91
N GLU A 469 27.83 -10.12 -12.82
CA GLU A 469 26.63 -10.93 -13.00
C GLU A 469 26.22 -11.35 -11.59
N GLU A 470 25.06 -10.91 -11.11
CA GLU A 470 24.47 -11.49 -9.90
C GLU A 470 24.17 -12.95 -10.26
N ASP A 471 25.18 -13.81 -10.10
CA ASP A 471 25.00 -15.25 -10.01
C ASP A 471 24.12 -15.46 -8.78
N TRP A 472 22.83 -15.66 -9.05
CA TRP A 472 21.84 -16.13 -8.09
C TRP A 472 21.99 -17.63 -7.81
N ASP A 473 23.17 -18.20 -8.05
CA ASP A 473 23.50 -19.56 -7.70
C ASP A 473 24.44 -19.56 -6.48
N GLU A 474 24.05 -20.36 -5.49
CA GLU A 474 24.79 -20.68 -4.26
C GLU A 474 24.66 -19.69 -3.09
N MET A 475 23.56 -19.80 -2.33
CA MET A 475 23.66 -20.02 -0.88
C MET A 475 22.50 -20.91 -0.41
N GLU A 476 22.87 -22.06 0.17
CA GLU A 476 22.01 -23.14 0.68
C GLU A 476 20.95 -22.72 1.69
#